data_AF-A0A382HVE8-F1
#
_entry.id   AF-A0A382HVE8-F1
#
_cell.length_a   1.000
_cell.length_b   1.000
_cell.length_c   1.000
_cell.angle_alpha   90.00
_cell.angle_beta   90.00
_cell.angle_gamma   90.00
#
_symmetry.space_group_name_H-M   'P 1'
#
loop_
_entity.id
_entity.type
_entity.pdbx_description
1 polymer ?
#
loop_
_entity_poly.entity_id
_entity_poly.type
_entity_poly.pdbx_seq_one_letter_code
_entity_poly.pdbx_strand_id
1 'polypeptide(L)'
;MKNTSFTKGQKINIYSFGLIALCFLVAGLPWFFSAFEKPGFTELTFTPVRYKSSLDKQSIDIFSDSRKLLSSIYIGWPIINFTINSDSTNLAVSAYNPWETLRIYDLKTQEVQTALKLPVPPSFLVFSSDNKYLAVAEEHNPEVFLIETKTGEKQSLTLPVQPLSLLAGEIPNELLIRAEEEVLRIQIEPLKILERNAKFEFEFGDEKMFLDPVEICFVHGVPHPLFSQKEEAMSEEGLTGFLFQPK
;
A
#
# COMPACT_ATOMS: atom_id res chain seq x y z
N MET A 1 29.85 -27.08 64.96
CA MET A 1 28.72 -27.75 65.67
C MET A 1 27.49 -27.56 64.78
N LYS A 2 27.09 -28.61 64.05
CA LYS A 2 25.86 -29.43 64.26
C LYS A 2 24.60 -28.56 64.21
N ASN A 3 23.58 -28.77 63.38
CA ASN A 3 23.00 -29.94 62.70
C ASN A 3 21.87 -29.31 61.81
N THR A 4 21.25 -29.87 60.76
CA THR A 4 21.03 -31.24 60.29
C THR A 4 20.34 -31.15 58.92
N SER A 5 20.65 -32.10 58.04
CA SER A 5 19.84 -32.50 56.87
C SER A 5 18.55 -33.23 57.28
N PHE A 6 17.78 -33.66 56.27
CA PHE A 6 16.61 -34.57 56.21
C PHE A 6 15.35 -33.80 55.74
N THR A 7 14.53 -34.21 54.76
CA THR A 7 14.53 -35.31 53.77
C THR A 7 13.32 -35.08 52.85
N LYS A 8 13.42 -35.52 51.58
CA LYS A 8 12.44 -36.37 50.86
C LYS A 8 10.99 -35.88 50.70
N GLY A 9 10.54 -35.74 49.44
CA GLY A 9 9.12 -35.84 49.12
C GLY A 9 8.69 -35.25 47.79
N GLN A 10 9.00 -35.93 46.68
CA GLN A 10 8.15 -35.84 45.48
C GLN A 10 6.70 -36.15 45.87
N LYS A 11 5.77 -35.29 45.46
CA LYS A 11 4.37 -35.67 45.20
C LYS A 11 3.94 -35.05 43.88
N ILE A 12 4.04 -35.87 42.85
CA ILE A 12 3.29 -35.76 41.60
C ILE A 12 1.82 -36.03 41.97
N ASN A 13 0.94 -35.06 41.72
CA ASN A 13 -0.49 -35.31 41.73
C ASN A 13 -0.91 -35.79 40.34
N ILE A 14 -1.01 -37.10 40.19
CA ILE A 14 -1.88 -37.75 39.21
C ILE A 14 -2.91 -38.52 40.03
N TYR A 15 -4.15 -38.06 39.98
CA TYR A 15 -5.35 -38.89 40.13
C TYR A 15 -6.01 -38.86 38.74
N SER A 16 -6.05 -39.96 37.97
CA SER A 16 -6.88 -41.18 38.18
C SER A 16 -8.23 -41.02 37.48
N PHE A 17 -8.74 -41.90 36.63
CA PHE A 17 -8.32 -43.21 36.14
C PHE A 17 -9.29 -43.64 35.02
N GLY A 18 -8.83 -44.56 34.16
CA GLY A 18 -9.67 -45.49 33.39
C GLY A 18 -9.52 -45.35 31.88
N LEU A 19 -9.07 -46.34 31.11
CA LEU A 19 -8.73 -47.73 31.41
C LEU A 19 -7.82 -48.26 30.27
N ILE A 20 -7.00 -49.24 30.65
CA ILE A 20 -5.96 -49.94 29.90
C ILE A 20 -6.54 -50.89 28.84
N ALA A 21 -5.82 -50.93 27.70
CA ALA A 21 -5.57 -52.00 26.74
C ALA A 21 -6.53 -53.20 26.62
N LEU A 22 -6.96 -53.48 25.38
CA LEU A 22 -7.02 -54.87 24.89
C LEU A 22 -7.03 -54.93 23.34
N CYS A 23 -6.27 -55.90 22.81
CA CYS A 23 -6.33 -56.53 21.48
C CYS A 23 -5.61 -55.86 20.29
N PHE A 24 -4.44 -56.43 19.99
CA PHE A 24 -3.98 -56.71 18.62
C PHE A 24 -5.08 -57.41 17.79
N LEU A 25 -4.97 -57.27 16.45
CA LEU A 25 -5.76 -57.88 15.36
C LEU A 25 -6.96 -57.08 14.83
N VAL A 26 -6.68 -56.08 13.98
CA VAL A 26 -7.31 -56.02 12.65
C VAL A 26 -6.22 -55.63 11.65
N ALA A 27 -5.76 -56.62 10.89
CA ALA A 27 -5.11 -56.40 9.61
C ALA A 27 -6.12 -55.76 8.65
N GLY A 28 -5.73 -54.70 7.93
CA GLY A 28 -6.44 -54.29 6.70
C GLY A 28 -7.04 -52.88 6.64
N LEU A 29 -6.30 -51.84 7.03
CA LEU A 29 -6.60 -50.47 6.57
C LEU A 29 -5.32 -49.86 5.99
N PRO A 30 -5.25 -49.57 4.68
CA PRO A 30 -4.10 -48.91 4.11
C PRO A 30 -4.02 -47.52 4.74
N TRP A 31 -2.92 -47.28 5.44
CA TRP A 31 -2.52 -45.96 5.88
C TRP A 31 -2.39 -45.09 4.62
N PHE A 32 -3.41 -44.27 4.36
CA PHE A 32 -3.25 -43.13 3.49
C PHE A 32 -2.33 -42.15 4.23
N PHE A 33 -1.02 -42.28 3.96
CA PHE A 33 -0.13 -41.13 4.06
C PHE A 33 -0.66 -40.14 3.03
N SER A 34 -1.41 -39.14 3.48
CA SER A 34 -1.57 -37.91 2.72
C SER A 34 -0.16 -37.40 2.47
N ALA A 35 0.28 -37.50 1.21
CA ALA A 35 1.48 -36.84 0.76
C ALA A 35 1.32 -35.36 1.15
N PHE A 36 2.23 -34.86 1.98
CA PHE A 36 2.43 -33.41 2.09
C PHE A 36 2.82 -32.95 0.69
N GLU A 37 1.85 -32.44 -0.08
CA GLU A 37 2.15 -31.62 -1.24
C GLU A 37 3.03 -30.48 -0.72
N LYS A 38 4.28 -30.45 -1.17
CA LYS A 38 5.09 -29.25 -0.98
C LYS A 38 4.27 -28.09 -1.55
N PRO A 39 4.06 -26.99 -0.81
CA PRO A 39 3.40 -25.84 -1.40
C PRO A 39 4.19 -25.47 -2.66
N GLY A 40 3.54 -25.61 -3.81
CA GLY A 40 4.12 -25.28 -5.09
C GLY A 40 4.46 -23.79 -5.06
N PHE A 41 5.74 -23.46 -5.02
CA PHE A 41 6.15 -22.09 -5.27
C PHE A 41 5.98 -21.84 -6.77
N THR A 42 4.95 -21.07 -7.14
CA THR A 42 4.84 -20.54 -8.49
C THR A 42 5.95 -19.53 -8.67
N GLU A 43 6.93 -19.86 -9.51
CA GLU A 43 7.95 -18.91 -9.92
C GLU A 43 7.30 -17.85 -10.82
N LEU A 44 7.51 -16.57 -10.52
CA LEU A 44 6.98 -15.47 -11.30
C LEU A 44 8.07 -14.86 -12.16
N THR A 45 7.72 -14.52 -13.40
CA THR A 45 8.48 -13.61 -14.26
C THR A 45 7.84 -12.23 -14.22
N PHE A 46 8.63 -11.19 -14.51
CA PHE A 46 8.14 -9.81 -14.58
C PHE A 46 8.55 -9.17 -15.90
N THR A 47 7.64 -8.38 -16.47
CA THR A 47 7.87 -7.61 -17.69
C THR A 47 7.60 -6.12 -17.42
N PRO A 48 8.51 -5.20 -17.77
CA PRO A 48 8.23 -3.76 -17.73
C PRO A 48 7.02 -3.41 -18.60
N VAL A 49 6.11 -2.60 -18.06
CA VAL A 49 4.85 -2.24 -18.73
C VAL A 49 4.41 -0.82 -18.39
N ARG A 50 3.42 -0.34 -19.15
CA ARG A 50 2.67 0.89 -18.90
C ARG A 50 1.22 0.56 -18.55
N TYR A 51 0.74 1.10 -17.43
CA TYR A 51 -0.65 1.03 -16.99
C TYR A 51 -1.36 2.32 -17.41
N LYS A 52 -2.46 2.18 -18.15
CA LYS A 52 -3.21 3.31 -18.69
C LYS A 52 -4.69 3.13 -18.41
N SER A 53 -5.38 4.23 -18.12
CA SER A 53 -6.84 4.19 -18.17
C SER A 53 -7.29 3.90 -19.60
N SER A 54 -8.21 2.96 -19.76
CA SER A 54 -8.92 2.70 -21.01
C SER A 54 -9.73 3.93 -21.45
N LEU A 55 -10.10 3.99 -22.74
CA LEU A 55 -10.84 5.14 -23.30
C LEU A 55 -12.19 5.40 -22.61
N ASP A 56 -12.88 4.34 -22.17
CA ASP A 56 -14.13 4.44 -21.42
C ASP A 56 -13.93 4.66 -19.91
N LYS A 57 -12.66 4.69 -19.48
CA LYS A 57 -12.20 4.82 -18.09
C LYS A 57 -12.78 3.78 -17.15
N GLN A 58 -13.13 2.58 -17.62
CA GLN A 58 -13.66 1.50 -16.78
C GLN A 58 -12.70 0.34 -16.58
N SER A 59 -11.56 0.38 -17.25
CA SER A 59 -10.47 -0.58 -17.12
C SER A 59 -9.12 0.12 -17.05
N ILE A 60 -8.15 -0.56 -16.46
CA ILE A 60 -6.73 -0.19 -16.54
C ILE A 60 -6.05 -1.17 -17.49
N ASP A 61 -5.69 -0.67 -18.67
CA ASP A 61 -5.03 -1.41 -19.73
C ASP A 61 -3.51 -1.46 -19.49
N ILE A 62 -2.92 -2.63 -19.73
CA ILE A 62 -1.51 -2.91 -19.47
C ILE A 62 -0.81 -3.14 -20.81
N PHE A 63 0.10 -2.23 -21.16
CA PHE A 63 0.82 -2.25 -22.43
C PHE A 63 2.29 -2.61 -22.24
N SER A 64 2.87 -3.33 -23.20
CA SER A 64 4.32 -3.43 -23.35
C SER A 64 4.93 -2.09 -23.78
N ASP A 65 6.25 -1.98 -23.67
CA ASP A 65 7.01 -0.83 -24.21
C ASP A 65 6.80 -0.64 -25.72
N SER A 66 6.54 -1.72 -26.46
CA SER A 66 6.19 -1.70 -27.89
C SER A 66 4.73 -1.28 -28.17
N ARG A 67 4.01 -0.79 -27.15
CA ARG A 67 2.59 -0.37 -27.21
C ARG A 67 1.61 -1.49 -27.58
N LYS A 68 2.00 -2.75 -27.36
CA LYS A 68 1.11 -3.89 -27.51
C LYS A 68 0.30 -4.05 -26.22
N LEU A 69 -1.03 -4.15 -26.34
CA LEU A 69 -1.89 -4.50 -25.20
C LEU A 69 -1.57 -5.94 -24.75
N LEU A 70 -1.25 -6.11 -23.46
CA LEU A 70 -0.89 -7.40 -22.86
C LEU A 70 -2.02 -7.94 -21.99
N SER A 71 -2.69 -7.08 -21.22
CA SER A 71 -3.77 -7.43 -20.30
C SER A 71 -4.60 -6.18 -19.96
N SER A 72 -5.71 -6.36 -19.26
CA SER A 72 -6.53 -5.28 -18.70
C SER A 72 -7.12 -5.70 -17.36
N ILE A 73 -7.16 -4.77 -16.41
CA ILE A 73 -7.85 -4.94 -15.12
C ILE A 73 -9.20 -4.22 -15.19
N TYR A 74 -10.29 -4.97 -15.17
CA TYR A 74 -11.64 -4.41 -15.25
C TYR A 74 -12.08 -3.86 -13.90
N ILE A 75 -12.41 -2.56 -13.85
CA ILE A 75 -12.90 -1.86 -12.66
C ILE A 75 -14.43 -1.80 -12.65
N GLY A 76 -15.03 -1.62 -13.83
CA GLY A 76 -16.47 -1.58 -14.07
C GLY A 76 -17.18 -0.29 -13.62
N TRP A 77 -16.39 0.72 -13.26
CA TRP A 77 -16.86 2.05 -12.86
C TRP A 77 -15.91 3.11 -13.42
N PRO A 78 -16.40 4.33 -13.72
CA PRO A 78 -15.53 5.40 -14.18
C PRO A 78 -14.42 5.69 -13.17
N ILE A 79 -13.18 5.48 -13.60
CA ILE A 79 -11.95 5.71 -12.85
C ILE A 79 -11.72 7.21 -12.74
N ILE A 80 -11.44 7.65 -11.52
CA ILE A 80 -11.05 9.04 -11.22
C ILE A 80 -9.54 9.14 -11.34
N ASN A 81 -8.83 8.30 -10.60
CA ASN A 81 -7.38 8.25 -10.60
C ASN A 81 -6.90 6.87 -10.11
N PHE A 82 -5.63 6.55 -10.36
CA PHE A 82 -4.99 5.34 -9.85
C PHE A 82 -3.50 5.58 -9.61
N THR A 83 -2.88 4.73 -8.80
CA THR A 83 -1.44 4.79 -8.53
C THR A 83 -0.87 3.40 -8.29
N ILE A 84 0.42 3.25 -8.55
CA ILE A 84 1.17 2.01 -8.36
C ILE A 84 2.26 2.29 -7.31
N ASN A 85 2.44 1.36 -6.38
CA ASN A 85 3.46 1.49 -5.36
C ASN A 85 4.87 1.26 -5.93
N SER A 86 5.92 1.62 -5.18
CA SER A 86 7.29 1.66 -5.72
C SER A 86 7.85 0.31 -6.17
N ASP A 87 7.37 -0.80 -5.60
CA ASP A 87 7.75 -2.16 -6.00
C ASP A 87 6.82 -2.79 -7.06
N SER A 88 5.86 -2.01 -7.57
CA SER A 88 4.82 -2.43 -8.53
C SER A 88 3.98 -3.64 -8.11
N THR A 89 3.89 -3.95 -6.82
CA THR A 89 3.09 -5.08 -6.35
C THR A 89 1.64 -4.73 -6.04
N ASN A 90 1.34 -3.44 -5.82
CA ASN A 90 -0.01 -2.98 -5.52
C ASN A 90 -0.45 -1.86 -6.48
N LEU A 91 -1.71 -1.91 -6.88
CA LEU A 91 -2.40 -0.89 -7.66
C LEU A 91 -3.60 -0.37 -6.86
N ALA A 92 -3.59 0.91 -6.51
CA ALA A 92 -4.73 1.58 -5.90
C ALA A 92 -5.55 2.31 -6.95
N VAL A 93 -6.87 2.14 -6.94
CA VAL A 93 -7.80 2.72 -7.92
C VAL A 93 -8.93 3.42 -7.20
N SER A 94 -9.12 4.71 -7.49
CA SER A 94 -10.34 5.42 -7.12
C SER A 94 -11.32 5.46 -8.29
N ALA A 95 -12.60 5.23 -8.02
CA ALA A 95 -13.65 5.24 -9.01
C ALA A 95 -14.97 5.79 -8.44
N TYR A 96 -15.86 6.24 -9.32
CA TYR A 96 -17.23 6.64 -8.99
C TYR A 96 -18.16 5.46 -8.67
N ASN A 97 -17.67 4.50 -7.89
CA ASN A 97 -18.46 3.37 -7.41
C ASN A 97 -19.20 3.76 -6.11
N PRO A 98 -20.53 3.61 -6.06
CA PRO A 98 -21.32 4.02 -4.91
C PRO A 98 -21.11 3.16 -3.66
N TRP A 99 -20.53 1.95 -3.78
CA TRP A 99 -20.27 1.05 -2.65
C TRP A 99 -18.80 1.03 -2.24
N GLU A 100 -17.87 1.19 -3.18
CA GLU A 100 -16.43 1.02 -2.95
C GLU A 100 -15.66 2.07 -3.76
N THR A 101 -15.45 3.25 -3.17
CA THR A 101 -14.83 4.38 -3.87
C THR A 101 -13.32 4.21 -4.08
N LEU A 102 -12.71 3.25 -3.38
CA LEU A 102 -11.29 2.92 -3.45
C LEU A 102 -11.11 1.40 -3.39
N ARG A 103 -10.27 0.88 -4.28
CA ARG A 103 -9.80 -0.52 -4.26
C ARG A 103 -8.28 -0.57 -4.34
N ILE A 104 -7.68 -1.53 -3.65
CA ILE A 104 -6.25 -1.88 -3.77
C ILE A 104 -6.18 -3.30 -4.30
N TYR A 105 -5.51 -3.46 -5.43
CA TYR A 105 -5.29 -4.73 -6.12
C TYR A 105 -3.88 -5.24 -5.85
N ASP A 106 -3.76 -6.55 -5.64
CA ASP A 106 -2.48 -7.26 -5.76
C ASP A 106 -2.17 -7.42 -7.25
N LEU A 107 -1.04 -6.89 -7.72
CA LEU A 107 -0.67 -6.98 -9.14
C LEU A 107 -0.06 -8.34 -9.53
N LYS A 108 0.32 -9.19 -8.57
CA LYS A 108 0.78 -10.56 -8.83
C LYS A 108 -0.38 -11.49 -9.07
N THR A 109 -1.46 -11.36 -8.30
CA THR A 109 -2.67 -12.20 -8.44
C THR A 109 -3.78 -11.52 -9.27
N GLN A 110 -3.71 -10.21 -9.44
CA GLN A 110 -4.75 -9.34 -10.03
C GLN A 110 -6.07 -9.34 -9.24
N GLU A 111 -6.03 -9.75 -7.98
CA GLU A 111 -7.19 -9.79 -7.09
C GLU A 111 -7.27 -8.53 -6.23
N VAL A 112 -8.49 -8.19 -5.81
CA VAL A 112 -8.72 -7.08 -4.87
C VAL A 112 -8.28 -7.52 -3.47
N GLN A 113 -7.29 -6.85 -2.90
CA GLN A 113 -6.87 -7.05 -1.51
C GLN A 113 -7.73 -6.23 -0.55
N THR A 114 -8.04 -4.98 -0.91
CA THR A 114 -8.79 -4.05 -0.06
C THR A 114 -9.84 -3.32 -0.91
N ALA A 115 -11.06 -3.18 -0.37
CA ALA A 115 -12.12 -2.37 -0.94
C ALA A 115 -12.77 -1.52 0.15
N LEU A 116 -12.80 -0.20 -0.03
CA LEU A 116 -13.25 0.75 0.98
C LEU A 116 -14.27 1.72 0.43
N LYS A 117 -15.28 2.02 1.25
CA LYS A 117 -16.17 3.16 1.06
C LYS A 117 -15.60 4.37 1.80
N LEU A 118 -15.13 5.36 1.05
CA LEU A 118 -14.80 6.68 1.57
C LEU A 118 -15.99 7.63 1.37
N PRO A 119 -16.09 8.72 2.16
CA PRO A 119 -17.18 9.69 2.03
C PRO A 119 -17.27 10.28 0.62
N VAL A 120 -16.12 10.56 0.03
CA VAL A 120 -15.96 11.05 -1.34
C VAL A 120 -14.86 10.20 -2.01
N PRO A 121 -14.99 9.84 -3.29
CA PRO A 121 -13.90 9.23 -4.03
C PRO A 121 -12.67 10.15 -4.07
N PRO A 122 -11.48 9.68 -3.67
CA PRO A 122 -10.30 10.51 -3.62
C PRO A 122 -9.66 10.73 -4.99
N SER A 123 -9.38 11.99 -5.32
CA SER A 123 -8.60 12.38 -6.51
C SER A 123 -7.09 12.22 -6.30
N PHE A 124 -6.60 12.22 -5.05
CA PHE A 124 -5.19 12.05 -4.73
C PHE A 124 -4.92 10.69 -4.08
N LEU A 125 -3.94 9.96 -4.62
CA LEU A 125 -3.52 8.65 -4.12
C LEU A 125 -2.00 8.56 -4.14
N VAL A 126 -1.40 8.32 -2.97
CA VAL A 126 0.06 8.22 -2.82
C VAL A 126 0.40 7.10 -1.85
N PHE A 127 1.17 6.13 -2.31
CA PHE A 127 1.77 5.14 -1.42
C PHE A 127 2.91 5.78 -0.62
N SER A 128 3.04 5.42 0.65
CA SER A 128 4.23 5.73 1.43
C SER A 128 5.47 5.10 0.79
N SER A 129 6.64 5.68 1.05
CA SER A 129 7.92 5.21 0.48
C SER A 129 8.28 3.77 0.87
N ASP A 130 7.73 3.25 1.96
CA ASP A 130 7.85 1.86 2.43
C ASP A 130 6.71 0.93 1.93
N ASN A 131 5.79 1.43 1.09
CA ASN A 131 4.61 0.75 0.56
C ASN A 131 3.61 0.21 1.61
N LYS A 132 3.80 0.53 2.90
CA LYS A 132 2.96 0.06 4.00
C LYS A 132 1.62 0.79 4.08
N TYR A 133 1.57 2.03 3.61
CA TYR A 133 0.40 2.86 3.65
C TYR A 133 0.04 3.45 2.29
N LEU A 134 -1.25 3.70 2.11
CA LEU A 134 -1.80 4.53 1.06
C LEU A 134 -2.44 5.77 1.70
N ALA A 135 -1.89 6.93 1.41
CA ALA A 135 -2.52 8.21 1.71
C ALA A 135 -3.48 8.57 0.57
N VAL A 136 -4.71 8.94 0.93
CA VAL A 136 -5.72 9.42 -0.01
C VAL A 136 -6.39 10.68 0.49
N ALA A 137 -6.69 11.58 -0.44
CA ALA A 137 -7.38 12.82 -0.18
C ALA A 137 -8.21 13.23 -1.39
N GLU A 138 -9.16 14.12 -1.15
CA GLU A 138 -9.95 14.74 -2.20
C GLU A 138 -9.68 16.23 -2.26
N GLU A 139 -9.67 16.77 -3.48
CA GLU A 139 -9.50 18.20 -3.69
C GLU A 139 -10.57 18.97 -2.92
N HIS A 140 -10.18 20.07 -2.27
CA HIS A 140 -11.07 20.90 -1.45
C HIS A 140 -11.71 20.21 -0.22
N ASN A 141 -11.33 18.97 0.11
CA ASN A 141 -11.73 18.31 1.34
C ASN A 141 -10.57 18.29 2.35
N PRO A 142 -10.71 18.91 3.54
CA PRO A 142 -9.63 18.97 4.52
C PRO A 142 -9.32 17.60 5.16
N GLU A 143 -10.12 16.56 4.95
CA GLU A 143 -9.85 15.24 5.52
C GLU A 143 -8.93 14.41 4.61
N VAL A 144 -7.85 13.90 5.21
CA VAL A 144 -6.94 12.92 4.60
C VAL A 144 -7.15 11.59 5.29
N PHE A 145 -7.19 10.51 4.51
CA PHE A 145 -7.21 9.15 5.02
C PHE A 145 -5.87 8.47 4.79
N LEU A 146 -5.42 7.74 5.80
CA LEU A 146 -4.29 6.83 5.72
C LEU A 146 -4.81 5.41 5.84
N ILE A 147 -4.47 4.56 4.87
CA ILE A 147 -4.94 3.17 4.79
C ILE A 147 -3.73 2.25 4.85
N GLU A 148 -3.70 1.35 5.82
CA GLU A 148 -2.68 0.30 5.87
C GLU A 148 -2.98 -0.71 4.75
N THR A 149 -1.99 -0.97 3.89
CA THR A 149 -2.22 -1.61 2.59
C THR A 149 -2.62 -3.08 2.68
N LYS A 150 -2.23 -3.79 3.75
CA LYS A 150 -2.46 -5.23 3.92
C LYS A 150 -3.77 -5.55 4.63
N THR A 151 -4.14 -4.71 5.59
CA THR A 151 -5.26 -4.89 6.50
C THR A 151 -6.47 -4.04 6.10
N GLY A 152 -6.26 -2.98 5.34
CA GLY A 152 -7.28 -1.99 5.01
C GLY A 152 -7.68 -1.12 6.20
N GLU A 153 -6.97 -1.20 7.34
CA GLU A 153 -7.23 -0.34 8.50
C GLU A 153 -7.06 1.12 8.09
N LYS A 154 -8.06 1.94 8.44
CA LYS A 154 -8.13 3.34 8.03
C LYS A 154 -8.04 4.27 9.23
N GLN A 155 -7.14 5.23 9.15
CA GLN A 155 -7.06 6.39 10.04
C GLN A 155 -7.40 7.66 9.24
N SER A 156 -7.83 8.71 9.92
CA SER A 156 -8.03 10.01 9.29
C SER A 156 -7.40 11.15 10.06
N LEU A 157 -7.06 12.21 9.34
CA LEU A 157 -6.52 13.45 9.87
C LEU A 157 -7.23 14.61 9.19
N THR A 158 -7.92 15.43 9.98
CA THR A 158 -8.46 16.70 9.50
C THR A 158 -7.35 17.74 9.46
N LEU A 159 -7.08 18.27 8.27
CA LEU A 159 -6.10 19.31 8.04
C LEU A 159 -6.68 20.71 8.36
N PRO A 160 -5.83 21.66 8.75
CA PRO A 160 -6.24 23.06 8.94
C PRO A 160 -6.44 23.81 7.61
N VAL A 161 -6.09 23.18 6.47
CA VAL A 161 -6.15 23.74 5.12
C VAL A 161 -6.61 22.66 4.13
N GLN A 162 -7.07 23.07 2.95
CA GLN A 162 -7.52 22.15 1.91
C GLN A 162 -6.31 21.60 1.11
N PRO A 163 -6.22 20.28 0.91
CA PRO A 163 -5.16 19.69 0.10
C PRO A 163 -5.42 19.96 -1.39
N LEU A 164 -4.35 20.30 -2.10
CA LEU A 164 -4.30 20.42 -3.56
C LEU A 164 -3.47 19.31 -4.21
N SER A 165 -2.58 18.66 -3.44
CA SER A 165 -1.80 17.52 -3.89
C SER A 165 -1.13 16.81 -2.70
N LEU A 166 -0.77 15.54 -2.92
CA LEU A 166 -0.05 14.69 -1.98
C LEU A 166 1.27 14.25 -2.60
N LEU A 167 2.30 14.08 -1.78
CA LEU A 167 3.59 13.54 -2.17
C LEU A 167 4.18 12.69 -1.03
N ALA A 168 4.72 11.53 -1.34
CA ALA A 168 5.45 10.74 -0.35
C ALA A 168 6.75 11.47 0.00
N GLY A 169 7.05 11.62 1.29
CA GLY A 169 8.35 12.17 1.69
C GLY A 169 9.49 11.25 1.26
N GLU A 170 10.66 11.84 1.05
CA GLU A 170 11.89 11.07 0.76
C GLU A 170 12.31 10.21 1.96
N ILE A 171 11.97 10.67 3.17
CA ILE A 171 12.19 9.94 4.41
C ILE A 171 11.00 8.98 4.63
N PRO A 172 11.24 7.72 5.03
CA PRO A 172 10.17 6.83 5.47
C PRO A 172 9.32 7.49 6.56
N ASN A 173 8.04 7.13 6.63
CA ASN A 173 7.08 7.65 7.62
C ASN A 173 6.67 9.14 7.41
N GLU A 174 6.93 9.72 6.24
CA GLU A 174 6.60 11.10 5.92
C GLU A 174 5.65 11.21 4.71
N LEU A 175 4.69 12.12 4.82
CA LEU A 175 3.80 12.55 3.75
C LEU A 175 3.83 14.08 3.67
N LEU A 176 3.94 14.61 2.47
CA LEU A 176 3.88 16.03 2.18
C LEU A 176 2.54 16.36 1.52
N ILE A 177 1.92 17.43 1.99
CA ILE A 177 0.62 17.88 1.49
C ILE A 177 0.74 19.34 1.09
N ARG A 178 0.46 19.64 -0.16
CA ARG A 178 0.36 21.04 -0.62
C ARG A 178 -1.04 21.55 -0.40
N ALA A 179 -1.13 22.77 0.12
CA ALA A 179 -2.31 23.62 0.10
C ALA A 179 -2.03 24.89 -0.72
N GLU A 180 -2.98 25.82 -0.78
CA GLU A 180 -2.84 27.07 -1.53
C GLU A 180 -1.64 27.91 -1.06
N GLU A 181 -1.48 28.06 0.26
CA GLU A 181 -0.53 29.01 0.87
C GLU A 181 0.60 28.32 1.66
N GLU A 182 0.60 26.98 1.76
CA GLU A 182 1.60 26.26 2.54
C GLU A 182 1.79 24.81 2.08
N VAL A 183 2.89 24.19 2.52
CA VAL A 183 3.03 22.73 2.55
C VAL A 183 3.05 22.25 4.00
N LEU A 184 2.30 21.19 4.25
CA LEU A 184 2.29 20.47 5.51
C LEU A 184 3.20 19.26 5.41
N ARG A 185 4.04 19.06 6.43
CA ARG A 185 4.75 17.81 6.66
C ARG A 185 3.97 16.99 7.67
N ILE A 186 3.61 15.78 7.27
CA ILE A 186 2.80 14.84 8.04
C ILE A 186 3.65 13.64 8.41
N GLN A 187 3.62 13.25 9.68
CA GLN A 187 4.11 11.95 10.12
C GLN A 187 3.00 10.92 9.90
N ILE A 188 3.33 9.78 9.32
CA ILE A 188 2.37 8.70 9.03
C ILE A 188 2.06 7.89 10.30
N GLU A 189 3.07 7.56 11.10
CA GLU A 189 2.97 6.76 12.32
C GLU A 189 3.71 7.41 13.51
N PRO A 190 2.99 7.86 14.56
CA PRO A 190 1.55 8.13 14.57
C PRO A 190 1.14 9.22 13.58
N LEU A 191 -0.08 9.12 13.06
CA LEU A 191 -0.63 10.07 12.11
C LEU A 191 -0.81 11.45 12.75
N LYS A 192 0.00 12.43 12.35
CA LYS A 192 -0.06 13.82 12.86
C LYS A 192 0.63 14.82 11.94
N ILE A 193 0.24 16.08 12.06
CA ILE A 193 0.97 17.20 11.46
C ILE A 193 2.27 17.41 12.26
N LEU A 194 3.41 17.39 11.57
CA LEU A 194 4.71 17.72 12.14
C LEU A 194 5.04 19.20 11.98
N GLU A 195 4.79 19.73 10.79
CA GLU A 195 5.22 21.07 10.41
C GLU A 195 4.22 21.70 9.45
N ARG A 196 4.04 23.01 9.61
CA ARG A 196 3.31 23.91 8.71
C ARG A 196 4.31 24.83 8.03
N ASN A 197 4.05 25.23 6.80
CA ASN A 197 5.02 25.97 5.96
C ASN A 197 6.36 25.23 5.85
N ALA A 198 6.30 23.90 5.68
CA ALA A 198 7.48 23.06 5.60
C ALA A 198 8.33 23.49 4.40
N LYS A 199 9.61 23.77 4.65
CA LYS A 199 10.57 24.18 3.61
C LYS A 199 11.31 22.97 3.04
N PHE A 200 11.62 23.06 1.76
CA PHE A 200 12.41 22.05 1.07
C PHE A 200 13.88 22.44 1.09
N GLU A 201 14.72 21.54 1.60
CA GLU A 201 16.15 21.66 1.46
C GLU A 201 16.56 21.18 0.06
N PHE A 202 17.31 21.99 -0.66
CA PHE A 202 17.86 21.65 -1.97
C PHE A 202 19.36 21.92 -1.98
N GLU A 203 20.13 20.98 -2.51
CA GLU A 203 21.57 21.15 -2.72
C GLU A 203 21.85 21.61 -4.15
N PHE A 204 22.43 22.80 -4.30
CA PHE A 204 22.87 23.34 -5.59
C PHE A 204 24.38 23.54 -5.57
N GLY A 205 25.11 22.60 -6.17
CA GLY A 205 26.56 22.53 -5.99
C GLY A 205 26.91 22.19 -4.54
N ASP A 206 27.68 23.07 -3.89
CA ASP A 206 28.07 22.93 -2.47
C ASP A 206 27.14 23.72 -1.51
N GLU A 207 26.10 24.38 -2.03
CA GLU A 207 25.20 25.22 -1.23
C GLU A 207 23.88 24.50 -0.92
N LYS A 208 23.44 24.61 0.35
CA LYS A 208 22.12 24.18 0.80
C LYS A 208 21.17 25.38 0.80
N MET A 209 20.11 25.29 0.02
CA MET A 209 19.05 26.29 -0.07
C MET A 209 17.77 25.75 0.56
N PHE A 210 16.99 26.62 1.22
CA PHE A 210 15.66 26.29 1.72
C PHE A 210 14.62 27.04 0.91
N LEU A 211 13.88 26.32 0.08
CA LEU A 211 12.87 26.89 -0.79
C LEU A 211 11.52 26.95 -0.08
N ASP A 212 10.80 28.04 -0.32
CA ASP A 212 9.40 28.10 0.05
C ASP A 212 8.63 27.06 -0.77
N PRO A 213 7.76 26.24 -0.16
CA PRO A 213 6.93 25.27 -0.85
C PRO A 213 6.09 25.80 -2.03
N VAL A 214 5.85 27.12 -2.11
CA VAL A 214 5.18 27.76 -3.27
C VAL A 214 6.15 28.34 -4.31
N GLU A 215 7.46 28.31 -4.07
CA GLU A 215 8.48 28.93 -4.93
C GLU A 215 9.27 27.92 -5.80
N ILE A 216 9.02 28.01 -7.11
CA ILE A 216 9.91 27.77 -8.27
C ILE A 216 10.52 26.35 -8.44
N CYS A 217 10.19 25.70 -9.56
CA CYS A 217 11.01 24.66 -10.17
C CYS A 217 12.13 25.28 -11.02
N PHE A 218 13.38 25.04 -10.66
CA PHE A 218 14.55 25.59 -11.35
C PHE A 218 14.97 24.82 -12.61
N VAL A 219 14.31 23.70 -12.93
CA VAL A 219 14.67 22.83 -14.06
C VAL A 219 14.46 23.50 -15.42
N HIS A 220 13.51 24.43 -15.53
CA HIS A 220 13.23 25.14 -16.79
C HIS A 220 12.84 26.61 -16.63
N GLY A 221 13.07 27.21 -15.46
CA GLY A 221 12.87 28.66 -15.25
C GLY A 221 11.43 29.15 -15.40
N VAL A 222 10.44 28.25 -15.34
CA VAL A 222 9.02 28.58 -15.37
C VAL A 222 8.46 28.40 -13.96
N PRO A 223 7.83 29.43 -13.36
CA PRO A 223 7.18 29.28 -12.08
C PRO A 223 6.00 28.30 -12.22
N HIS A 224 6.15 27.11 -11.64
CA HIS A 224 5.07 26.17 -11.44
C HIS A 224 5.19 25.53 -10.04
N PRO A 225 4.10 24.96 -9.51
CA PRO A 225 4.13 24.32 -8.19
C PRO A 225 5.26 23.30 -8.08
N LEU A 226 5.91 23.24 -6.91
CA LEU A 226 7.01 22.31 -6.59
C LEU A 226 6.63 20.84 -6.84
N PHE A 227 5.35 20.51 -6.67
CA PHE A 227 4.75 19.30 -7.21
C PHE A 227 3.41 19.63 -7.85
N SER A 228 3.30 19.39 -9.16
CA SER A 228 2.03 19.44 -9.88
C SER A 228 1.21 18.19 -9.52
N GLN A 229 -0.13 18.29 -9.61
CA GLN A 229 -0.95 17.10 -9.73
C GLN A 229 -0.50 16.38 -11.00
N LYS A 230 0.39 15.42 -10.85
CA LYS A 230 0.67 14.48 -11.92
C LYS A 230 -0.53 13.56 -11.98
N GLU A 231 -1.54 13.94 -12.74
CA GLU A 231 -2.45 12.98 -13.40
C GLU A 231 -1.67 12.10 -14.40
N GLU A 232 -0.41 11.77 -14.12
CA GLU A 232 0.44 10.92 -14.96
C GLU A 232 -0.23 9.57 -15.18
N ALA A 233 -1.01 9.11 -14.19
CA ALA A 233 -1.85 7.92 -14.31
C ALA A 233 -2.94 8.03 -15.37
N MET A 234 -3.62 9.17 -15.46
CA MET A 234 -4.72 9.40 -16.40
C MET A 234 -4.25 10.02 -17.73
N SER A 235 -2.95 10.24 -17.89
CA SER A 235 -2.32 10.74 -19.10
C SER A 235 -2.26 9.69 -20.22
N GLU A 236 -1.94 10.13 -21.45
CA GLU A 236 -1.67 9.20 -22.56
C GLU A 236 -0.44 8.31 -22.32
N GLU A 237 0.51 8.73 -21.48
CA GLU A 237 1.72 7.97 -21.16
C GLU A 237 1.45 6.86 -20.14
N GLY A 238 0.60 7.14 -19.14
CA GLY A 238 0.28 6.25 -18.03
C GLY A 238 1.46 5.96 -17.10
N LEU A 239 1.21 5.14 -16.09
CA LEU A 239 2.21 4.78 -15.08
C LEU A 239 3.12 3.64 -15.55
N THR A 240 4.41 3.74 -15.24
CA THR A 240 5.32 2.59 -15.33
C THR A 240 5.06 1.58 -14.23
N GLY A 241 5.24 0.30 -14.53
CA GLY A 241 5.28 -0.76 -13.53
C GLY A 241 5.72 -2.09 -14.10
N PHE A 242 5.38 -3.18 -13.41
CA PHE A 242 5.70 -4.54 -13.83
C PHE A 242 4.46 -5.42 -13.91
N LEU A 243 4.30 -6.14 -15.03
CA LEU A 243 3.33 -7.22 -15.17
C LEU A 243 3.98 -8.52 -14.70
N PHE A 244 3.40 -9.15 -13.68
CA PHE A 244 3.81 -10.46 -13.19
C PHE A 244 3.09 -11.58 -13.93
N GLN A 245 3.82 -12.61 -14.30
CA GLN A 245 3.27 -13.78 -15.00
C GLN A 245 3.87 -15.07 -14.43
N PRO A 246 3.09 -16.15 -14.29
CA PRO A 246 3.64 -17.46 -13.97
C PRO A 246 4.70 -17.85 -15.01
N LYS A 247 5.80 -18.42 -14.54
CA LYS A 247 6.86 -18.96 -15.39
C LYS A 247 6.43 -20.22 -16.14
#